data_AF-A0A1I4ENF1-F1
#
_entry.id   AF-A0A1I4ENF1-F1
#
_cell.length_a   1.000
_cell.length_b   1.000
_cell.length_c   1.000
_cell.angle_alpha   90.00
_cell.angle_beta   90.00
_cell.angle_gamma   90.00
#
_symmetry.space_group_name_H-M   'P 1'
#
loop_
_entity.id
_entity.type
_entity.pdbx_description
1 polymer ?
#
loop_
_entity_poly.entity_id
_entity_poly.type
_entity_poly.pdbx_seq_one_letter_code
_entity_poly.pdbx_strand_id
1 'polypeptide(L)'
;MSNTPPEGDRIAKVLSRAGIASRRDAERMISEGRVSVNGKTITSPALNITDRDRIVVDGKPVGQPEVARLWLYHKPAGLVTSAKDEKDRATVFDNLPEDMPRVMSVGRLDINSEGLLLLTNDGGIKRRLELPSTGWLRRYRVRINGSVSEARLDELRKGITVDGIDYQPMLVTFDRQQGANAWLTISIREGKNREIRRAMEAVNTTVNRLIRVSYGPFQLGKLEAGAVEEVKGRVLREQLGLESPEPQKPRARKPLTRVMKPGAGATRGEGGQGGPAKGSAARSGPAKSGDVKSGPSKAGFSKAGPSKAGPSKSGPPKAGLSKSGPSKSGPSKSASPKRGPRRD
;
A
#
# COMPACT_ATOMS: atom_id res chain seq x y z
N MET A 1 -2.66 3.43 -41.20
CA MET A 1 -1.73 3.64 -40.07
C MET A 1 -1.53 2.31 -39.36
N SER A 2 -0.32 1.76 -39.36
CA SER A 2 0.03 0.55 -38.59
C SER A 2 0.14 0.90 -37.10
N ASN A 3 -0.85 0.51 -36.31
CA ASN A 3 -0.93 0.85 -34.88
C ASN A 3 -0.08 -0.09 -33.99
N THR A 4 1.14 -0.40 -34.43
CA THR A 4 2.10 -1.21 -33.68
C THR A 4 2.89 -0.28 -32.76
N PRO A 5 2.86 -0.47 -31.42
CA PRO A 5 3.72 0.30 -30.53
C PRO A 5 5.19 0.09 -30.88
N PRO A 6 6.05 1.13 -30.84
CA PRO A 6 7.48 0.95 -31.05
C PRO A 6 8.06 -0.01 -30.00
N GLU A 7 8.98 -0.89 -30.41
CA GLU A 7 9.58 -1.92 -29.54
C GLU A 7 10.26 -1.29 -28.32
N GLY A 8 10.23 -1.98 -27.18
CA GLY A 8 10.85 -1.54 -25.93
C GLY A 8 10.01 -0.58 -25.08
N ASP A 9 10.55 -0.23 -23.91
CA ASP A 9 9.92 0.69 -22.95
C ASP A 9 10.65 2.05 -22.95
N ARG A 10 9.92 3.16 -22.85
CA ARG A 10 10.53 4.51 -22.81
C ARG A 10 11.55 4.62 -21.66
N ILE A 11 12.74 5.15 -21.92
CA ILE A 11 13.85 5.14 -20.95
C ILE A 11 13.49 5.71 -19.57
N ALA A 12 12.71 6.78 -19.50
CA ALA A 12 12.27 7.35 -18.21
C ALA A 12 11.33 6.42 -17.40
N LYS A 13 10.60 5.52 -18.06
CA LYS A 13 9.83 4.45 -17.42
C LYS A 13 10.75 3.32 -16.94
N VAL A 14 11.78 2.97 -17.70
CA VAL A 14 12.79 1.96 -17.31
C VAL A 14 13.58 2.44 -16.09
N LEU A 15 14.11 3.67 -16.12
CA LEU A 15 14.81 4.29 -15.00
C LEU A 15 13.94 4.38 -13.73
N SER A 16 12.64 4.68 -13.88
CA SER A 16 11.71 4.70 -12.75
C SER A 16 11.31 3.32 -12.24
N ARG A 17 11.50 2.24 -13.02
CA ARG A 17 11.28 0.83 -12.63
C ARG A 17 12.53 0.18 -12.03
N ALA A 18 13.72 0.67 -12.39
CA ALA A 18 15.00 0.30 -11.80
C ALA A 18 15.33 1.15 -10.54
N GLY A 19 14.32 1.74 -9.89
CA GLY A 19 14.46 2.52 -8.65
C GLY A 19 15.10 3.91 -8.79
N ILE A 20 15.87 4.18 -9.85
CA ILE A 20 16.81 5.32 -9.99
C ILE A 20 16.18 6.69 -9.67
N ALA A 21 15.01 7.00 -10.22
CA ALA A 21 14.42 8.35 -10.14
C ALA A 21 12.89 8.33 -10.31
N SER A 22 12.21 9.45 -10.02
CA SER A 22 10.83 9.62 -10.51
C SER A 22 10.83 9.70 -12.04
N ARG A 23 9.71 9.40 -12.70
CA ARG A 23 9.66 9.53 -14.17
C ARG A 23 10.02 10.94 -14.65
N ARG A 24 9.58 11.99 -13.93
CA ARG A 24 9.90 13.39 -14.25
C ARG A 24 11.37 13.72 -13.97
N ASP A 25 11.93 13.19 -12.89
CA ASP A 25 13.35 13.36 -12.57
C ASP A 25 14.25 12.58 -13.54
N ALA A 26 13.82 11.42 -14.02
CA ALA A 26 14.48 10.69 -15.10
C ALA A 26 14.43 11.49 -16.42
N GLU A 27 13.25 12.03 -16.78
CA GLU A 27 13.10 12.94 -17.94
C GLU A 27 14.05 14.16 -17.82
N ARG A 28 14.21 14.72 -16.61
CA ARG A 28 15.16 15.80 -16.31
C ARG A 28 16.63 15.35 -16.38
N MET A 29 17.02 14.27 -15.72
CA MET A 29 18.40 13.73 -15.74
C MET A 29 18.86 13.36 -17.16
N ILE A 30 17.93 12.93 -18.01
CA ILE A 30 18.19 12.75 -19.44
C ILE A 30 18.47 14.10 -20.10
N SER A 31 17.63 15.13 -19.92
CA SER A 31 17.91 16.47 -20.48
C SER A 31 19.19 17.13 -19.93
N GLU A 32 19.61 16.78 -18.71
CA GLU A 32 20.89 17.16 -18.10
C GLU A 32 22.11 16.40 -18.70
N GLY A 33 21.90 15.47 -19.63
CA GLY A 33 22.98 14.68 -20.26
C GLY A 33 23.61 13.63 -19.34
N ARG A 34 22.97 13.30 -18.20
CA ARG A 34 23.52 12.41 -17.16
C ARG A 34 23.29 10.93 -17.42
N VAL A 35 22.59 10.62 -18.51
CA VAL A 35 22.19 9.26 -18.91
C VAL A 35 22.83 8.91 -20.24
N SER A 36 23.49 7.75 -20.32
CA SER A 36 23.97 7.19 -21.57
C SER A 36 23.41 5.79 -21.80
N VAL A 37 23.26 5.43 -23.08
CA VAL A 37 22.74 4.14 -23.54
C VAL A 37 23.74 3.58 -24.54
N ASN A 38 24.21 2.35 -24.32
CA ASN A 38 25.22 1.68 -25.14
C ASN A 38 26.49 2.53 -25.36
N GLY A 39 26.86 3.33 -24.34
CA GLY A 39 28.02 4.24 -24.37
C GLY A 39 27.75 5.63 -24.96
N LYS A 40 26.57 5.89 -25.56
CA LYS A 40 26.21 7.20 -26.10
C LYS A 40 25.33 7.98 -25.13
N THR A 41 25.74 9.18 -24.73
CA THR A 41 24.92 10.11 -23.95
C THR A 41 23.64 10.49 -24.70
N ILE A 42 22.52 10.52 -23.98
CA ILE A 42 21.22 10.93 -24.52
C ILE A 42 20.73 12.19 -23.81
N THR A 43 20.11 13.10 -24.57
CA THR A 43 19.51 14.35 -24.07
C THR A 43 18.00 14.42 -24.25
N SER A 44 17.40 13.42 -24.91
CA SER A 44 15.97 13.35 -25.17
C SER A 44 15.33 12.14 -24.47
N PRO A 45 14.25 12.31 -23.68
CA PRO A 45 13.43 11.19 -23.20
C PRO A 45 12.62 10.53 -24.33
N ALA A 46 12.84 10.93 -25.59
CA ALA A 46 12.52 10.28 -26.85
C ALA A 46 12.53 8.74 -26.83
N LEU A 47 13.64 8.21 -26.31
CA LEU A 47 14.14 6.87 -26.63
C LEU A 47 13.35 5.73 -25.94
N ASN A 48 13.01 4.70 -26.71
CA ASN A 48 12.63 3.38 -26.22
C ASN A 48 13.87 2.51 -26.00
N ILE A 49 13.80 1.61 -25.03
CA ILE A 49 14.90 0.75 -24.58
C ILE A 49 14.42 -0.70 -24.51
N THR A 50 15.27 -1.64 -24.93
CA THR A 50 15.04 -3.08 -24.85
C THR A 50 15.92 -3.72 -23.77
N ASP A 51 15.65 -4.97 -23.38
CA ASP A 51 16.45 -5.71 -22.41
C ASP A 51 17.90 -6.01 -22.88
N ARG A 52 18.24 -5.66 -24.13
CA ARG A 52 19.59 -5.78 -24.69
C ARG A 52 20.47 -4.56 -24.40
N ASP A 53 19.86 -3.42 -24.09
CA ASP A 53 20.52 -2.12 -24.01
C ASP A 53 21.15 -1.86 -22.65
N ARG A 54 22.37 -1.29 -22.65
CA ARG A 54 23.12 -0.96 -21.44
C ARG A 54 22.92 0.50 -21.08
N ILE A 55 22.06 0.77 -20.11
CA ILE A 55 21.87 2.12 -19.55
C ILE A 55 22.92 2.38 -18.45
N VAL A 56 23.49 3.59 -18.46
CA VAL A 56 24.37 4.12 -17.40
C VAL A 56 23.83 5.49 -16.96
N VAL A 57 23.81 5.75 -15.66
CA VAL A 57 23.40 7.03 -15.07
C VAL A 57 24.48 7.49 -14.09
N ASP A 58 24.97 8.73 -14.24
CA ASP A 58 26.06 9.29 -13.42
C ASP A 58 27.27 8.33 -13.29
N GLY A 59 27.63 7.68 -14.41
CA GLY A 59 28.71 6.69 -14.49
C GLY A 59 28.40 5.29 -13.93
N LYS A 60 27.23 5.08 -13.31
CA LYS A 60 26.82 3.80 -12.71
C LYS A 60 25.90 3.02 -13.67
N PRO A 61 26.21 1.74 -14.00
CA PRO A 61 25.29 0.90 -14.77
C PRO A 61 23.95 0.70 -14.03
N VAL A 62 22.85 0.81 -14.77
CA VAL A 62 21.51 0.56 -14.23
C VAL A 62 21.29 -0.95 -14.14
N GLY A 63 20.81 -1.42 -12.98
CA GLY A 63 20.46 -2.82 -12.76
C GLY A 63 19.21 -3.25 -13.55
N GLN A 64 18.88 -4.54 -13.53
CA GLN A 64 17.58 -4.99 -14.02
C GLN A 64 16.44 -4.40 -13.17
N PRO A 65 15.23 -4.23 -13.74
CA PRO A 65 14.06 -3.75 -13.00
C PRO A 65 13.81 -4.57 -11.72
N GLU A 66 13.36 -3.91 -10.65
CA GLU A 66 12.96 -4.64 -9.44
C GLU A 66 11.82 -5.61 -9.73
N VAL A 67 11.77 -6.71 -8.95
CA VAL A 67 10.58 -7.57 -8.91
C VAL A 67 9.39 -6.73 -8.48
N ALA A 68 8.30 -6.79 -9.25
CA ALA A 68 7.06 -6.06 -8.95
C ALA A 68 6.44 -6.54 -7.62
N ARG A 69 6.35 -5.62 -6.67
CA ARG A 69 5.90 -5.82 -5.29
C ARG A 69 4.76 -4.86 -4.94
N LEU A 70 3.98 -5.22 -3.93
CA LEU A 70 2.86 -4.42 -3.41
C LEU A 70 2.89 -4.50 -1.88
N TRP A 71 2.70 -3.37 -1.22
CA TRP A 71 2.59 -3.28 0.24
C TRP A 71 1.24 -2.72 0.66
N LEU A 72 0.74 -3.23 1.78
CA LEU A 72 -0.37 -2.66 2.53
C LEU A 72 0.23 -1.64 3.51
N TYR A 73 -0.27 -0.41 3.55
CA TYR A 73 0.11 0.60 4.53
C TYR A 73 -1.14 1.12 5.25
N HIS A 74 -1.13 1.08 6.58
CA HIS A 74 -2.17 1.73 7.36
C HIS A 74 -1.84 3.22 7.53
N LYS A 75 -2.23 4.03 6.54
CA LYS A 75 -2.02 5.48 6.58
C LYS A 75 -2.74 6.10 7.79
N PRO A 76 -2.03 6.77 8.73
CA PRO A 76 -2.67 7.57 9.78
C PRO A 76 -3.24 8.89 9.23
N ALA A 77 -4.03 9.59 10.06
CA ALA A 77 -4.42 10.97 9.77
C ALA A 77 -3.21 11.92 9.84
N GLY A 78 -3.34 13.13 9.28
CA GLY A 78 -2.29 14.16 9.29
C GLY A 78 -1.29 14.08 8.12
N LEU A 79 -1.06 12.90 7.54
CA LEU A 79 -0.11 12.73 6.42
C LEU A 79 -0.71 13.03 5.05
N VAL A 80 0.07 13.71 4.19
CA VAL A 80 -0.29 14.01 2.80
C VAL A 80 0.10 12.89 1.85
N THR A 81 -0.82 12.42 0.98
CA THR A 81 -0.49 11.43 -0.06
C THR A 81 0.12 12.09 -1.31
N SER A 82 1.37 12.56 -1.20
CA SER A 82 2.20 13.10 -2.30
C SER A 82 3.67 12.78 -2.06
N ALA A 83 4.49 12.63 -3.10
CA ALA A 83 5.93 12.36 -2.98
C ALA A 83 6.79 13.61 -2.69
N LYS A 84 6.17 14.79 -2.76
CA LYS A 84 6.65 16.08 -2.24
C LYS A 84 5.42 16.94 -1.97
N ASP A 85 5.39 17.68 -0.87
CA ASP A 85 4.35 18.67 -0.61
C ASP A 85 4.84 20.09 -0.92
N GLU A 86 3.94 20.98 -1.32
CA GLU A 86 4.24 22.39 -1.63
C GLU A 86 4.15 23.31 -0.41
N LYS A 87 3.77 22.76 0.76
CA LYS A 87 3.56 23.49 2.02
C LYS A 87 4.27 22.80 3.19
N ASP A 88 5.30 22.01 2.90
CA ASP A 88 6.17 21.27 3.82
C ASP A 88 5.42 20.46 4.89
N ARG A 89 4.22 19.96 4.55
CA ARG A 89 3.45 19.04 5.40
C ARG A 89 3.99 17.62 5.24
N ALA A 90 4.18 16.94 6.38
CA ALA A 90 4.60 15.54 6.44
C ALA A 90 3.79 14.66 5.47
N THR A 91 4.49 13.97 4.59
CA THR A 91 3.90 13.08 3.59
C THR A 91 3.84 11.64 4.08
N VAL A 92 3.10 10.82 3.34
CA VAL A 92 3.09 9.36 3.56
C VAL A 92 4.43 8.69 3.28
N PHE A 93 5.35 9.33 2.54
CA PHE A 93 6.64 8.73 2.18
C PHE A 93 7.74 9.05 3.21
N ASP A 94 7.69 10.23 3.82
CA ASP A 94 8.61 10.62 4.93
C ASP A 94 8.31 9.85 6.23
N ASN A 95 7.24 9.06 6.25
CA ASN A 95 6.72 8.30 7.39
C ASN A 95 6.55 6.80 7.04
N LEU A 96 7.40 6.29 6.14
CA LEU A 96 7.58 4.85 5.91
C LEU A 96 8.82 4.34 6.67
N PRO A 97 8.89 3.04 6.99
CA PRO A 97 10.12 2.41 7.47
C PRO A 97 11.31 2.65 6.52
N GLU A 98 12.51 2.89 7.09
CA GLU A 98 13.72 3.24 6.33
C GLU A 98 14.24 2.11 5.42
N ASP A 99 13.85 0.86 5.69
CA ASP A 99 14.18 -0.31 4.88
C ASP A 99 13.27 -0.49 3.64
N MET A 100 12.24 0.35 3.49
CA MET A 100 11.36 0.31 2.33
C MET A 100 12.09 0.68 1.02
N PRO A 101 11.89 -0.10 -0.06
CA PRO A 101 12.35 0.30 -1.38
C PRO A 101 11.54 1.51 -1.89
N ARG A 102 12.00 2.12 -2.98
CA ARG A 102 11.34 3.29 -3.55
C ARG A 102 9.97 2.95 -4.14
N VAL A 103 8.90 3.30 -3.42
CA VAL A 103 7.51 2.99 -3.78
C VAL A 103 6.70 4.20 -4.28
N MET A 104 5.56 3.91 -4.89
CA MET A 104 4.52 4.84 -5.33
C MET A 104 3.18 4.44 -4.70
N SER A 105 2.35 5.42 -4.31
CA SER A 105 0.99 5.13 -3.82
C SER A 105 0.04 4.76 -4.97
N VAL A 106 -0.92 3.88 -4.67
CA VAL A 106 -2.05 3.52 -5.53
C VAL A 106 -3.27 4.33 -5.09
N GLY A 107 -3.69 5.24 -5.95
CA GLY A 107 -4.65 6.30 -5.61
C GLY A 107 -4.11 7.21 -4.50
N ARG A 108 -5.04 7.82 -3.76
CA ARG A 108 -4.74 8.69 -2.61
C ARG A 108 -5.70 8.41 -1.45
N LEU A 109 -5.37 8.96 -0.29
CA LEU A 109 -6.30 9.28 0.80
C LEU A 109 -6.09 10.75 1.18
N ASP A 110 -7.16 11.42 1.62
CA ASP A 110 -7.04 12.80 2.13
C ASP A 110 -6.15 12.83 3.38
N ILE A 111 -5.64 14.02 3.71
CA ILE A 111 -4.88 14.28 4.94
C ILE A 111 -5.62 13.81 6.20
N ASN A 112 -6.92 14.12 6.31
CA ASN A 112 -7.78 13.74 7.44
C ASN A 112 -8.49 12.38 7.27
N SER A 113 -8.01 11.54 6.34
CA SER A 113 -8.56 10.20 6.06
C SER A 113 -7.50 9.13 6.30
N GLU A 114 -7.93 8.01 6.87
CA GLU A 114 -7.09 6.95 7.44
C GLU A 114 -7.22 5.61 6.69
N GLY A 115 -6.41 4.63 7.09
CA GLY A 115 -6.56 3.22 6.70
C GLY A 115 -5.75 2.85 5.47
N LEU A 116 -6.21 1.81 4.77
CA LEU A 116 -5.45 1.10 3.74
C LEU A 116 -5.09 1.99 2.55
N LEU A 117 -3.82 2.36 2.45
CA LEU A 117 -3.18 2.81 1.22
C LEU A 117 -2.33 1.65 0.68
N LEU A 118 -2.42 1.38 -0.62
CA LEU A 118 -1.52 0.41 -1.25
C LEU A 118 -0.31 1.16 -1.81
N LEU A 119 0.88 0.58 -1.66
CA LEU A 119 2.14 1.11 -2.17
C LEU A 119 2.75 0.07 -3.13
N THR A 120 3.43 0.47 -4.20
CA THR A 120 4.08 -0.45 -5.16
C THR A 120 5.30 0.17 -5.82
N ASN A 121 6.30 -0.64 -6.18
CA ASN A 121 7.44 -0.22 -6.99
C ASN A 121 7.14 -0.28 -8.51
N ASP A 122 6.07 -0.95 -8.96
CA ASP A 122 5.72 -1.03 -10.39
C ASP A 122 4.55 -0.11 -10.80
N GLY A 123 4.82 0.72 -11.82
CA GLY A 123 3.82 1.58 -12.44
C GLY A 123 2.71 0.85 -13.19
N GLY A 124 2.94 -0.40 -13.63
CA GLY A 124 1.93 -1.26 -14.25
C GLY A 124 0.87 -1.72 -13.26
N ILE A 125 1.30 -2.25 -12.10
CA ILE A 125 0.41 -2.60 -10.97
C ILE A 125 -0.39 -1.38 -10.51
N LYS A 126 0.30 -0.24 -10.28
CA LYS A 126 -0.37 1.04 -9.95
C LYS A 126 -1.45 1.39 -10.97
N ARG A 127 -1.13 1.38 -12.28
CA ARG A 127 -2.10 1.70 -13.34
C ARG A 127 -3.26 0.69 -13.40
N ARG A 128 -3.02 -0.61 -13.23
CA ARG A 128 -4.06 -1.65 -13.23
C ARG A 128 -5.03 -1.51 -12.05
N LEU A 129 -4.59 -1.01 -10.91
CA LEU A 129 -5.45 -0.73 -9.75
C LEU A 129 -6.16 0.63 -9.83
N GLU A 130 -5.58 1.62 -10.53
CA GLU A 130 -6.16 2.96 -10.71
C GLU A 130 -7.12 3.09 -11.90
N LEU A 131 -7.11 2.15 -12.86
CA LEU A 131 -7.95 2.20 -14.06
C LEU A 131 -9.46 2.15 -13.70
N PRO A 132 -10.27 3.17 -14.08
CA PRO A 132 -11.70 3.21 -13.75
C PRO A 132 -12.49 1.99 -14.25
N SER A 133 -12.11 1.46 -15.42
CA SER A 133 -12.71 0.26 -16.03
C SER A 133 -12.59 -1.02 -15.20
N THR A 134 -11.69 -1.06 -14.20
CA THR A 134 -11.59 -2.20 -13.26
C THR A 134 -12.61 -2.13 -12.12
N GLY A 135 -13.20 -0.95 -11.86
CA GLY A 135 -14.28 -0.77 -10.89
C GLY A 135 -13.98 -1.29 -9.47
N TRP A 136 -12.71 -1.35 -9.05
CA TRP A 136 -12.28 -1.94 -7.78
C TRP A 136 -13.05 -1.34 -6.60
N LEU A 137 -13.75 -2.19 -5.84
CA LEU A 137 -14.55 -1.77 -4.71
C LEU A 137 -13.65 -1.31 -3.55
N ARG A 138 -13.86 -0.09 -3.07
CA ARG A 138 -13.13 0.53 -1.96
C ARG A 138 -14.10 0.65 -0.79
N ARG A 139 -13.86 -0.11 0.28
CA ARG A 139 -14.74 -0.13 1.47
C ARG A 139 -14.16 0.73 2.58
N TYR A 140 -15.02 1.51 3.22
CA TYR A 140 -14.68 2.43 4.30
C TYR A 140 -15.54 2.18 5.53
N ARG A 141 -14.94 2.33 6.70
CA ARG A 141 -15.63 2.55 7.97
C ARG A 141 -15.77 4.05 8.17
N VAL A 142 -17.00 4.51 8.33
CA VAL A 142 -17.37 5.92 8.38
C VAL A 142 -18.00 6.19 9.73
N ARG A 143 -17.47 7.15 10.48
CA ARG A 143 -18.08 7.66 11.71
C ARG A 143 -18.67 9.04 11.45
N ILE A 144 -19.93 9.21 11.82
CA ILE A 144 -20.67 10.46 11.65
C ILE A 144 -21.01 11.07 13.01
N ASN A 145 -21.24 12.39 13.01
CA ASN A 145 -21.92 13.07 14.11
C ASN A 145 -23.44 12.83 13.99
N GLY A 146 -24.14 12.69 15.12
CA GLY A 146 -25.59 12.45 15.15
C GLY A 146 -25.99 11.05 14.66
N SER A 147 -27.04 11.00 13.85
CA SER A 147 -27.65 9.81 13.25
C SER A 147 -28.25 10.17 11.90
N VAL A 148 -28.44 9.18 11.03
CA VAL A 148 -29.01 9.34 9.67
C VAL A 148 -30.13 8.31 9.47
N SER A 149 -31.23 8.69 8.83
CA SER A 149 -32.37 7.79 8.61
C SER A 149 -32.19 6.92 7.36
N GLU A 150 -32.81 5.73 7.36
CA GLU A 150 -32.65 4.74 6.29
C GLU A 150 -33.04 5.29 4.91
N ALA A 151 -34.12 6.10 4.85
CA ALA A 151 -34.55 6.77 3.62
C ALA A 151 -33.49 7.73 3.04
N ARG A 152 -32.66 8.36 3.88
CA ARG A 152 -31.51 9.17 3.42
C ARG A 152 -30.35 8.30 2.96
N LEU A 153 -30.17 7.11 3.53
CA LEU A 153 -29.20 6.13 3.02
C LEU A 153 -29.63 5.56 1.66
N ASP A 154 -30.93 5.45 1.40
CA ASP A 154 -31.47 5.05 0.09
C ASP A 154 -31.23 6.09 -1.02
N GLU A 155 -31.06 7.37 -0.70
CA GLU A 155 -30.59 8.38 -1.67
C GLU A 155 -29.16 8.03 -2.12
N LEU A 156 -28.25 7.75 -1.18
CA LEU A 156 -26.87 7.36 -1.49
C LEU A 156 -26.78 6.03 -2.25
N ARG A 157 -27.68 5.08 -1.97
CA ARG A 157 -27.77 3.79 -2.67
C ARG A 157 -28.28 3.91 -4.11
N LYS A 158 -28.99 4.98 -4.45
CA LYS A 158 -29.45 5.28 -5.83
C LYS A 158 -28.44 6.10 -6.62
N GLY A 159 -27.48 6.73 -5.95
CA GLY A 159 -26.60 7.75 -6.52
C GLY A 159 -27.19 9.15 -6.31
N ILE A 160 -26.32 10.16 -6.24
CA ILE A 160 -26.69 11.52 -5.83
C ILE A 160 -25.81 12.57 -6.51
N THR A 161 -26.42 13.65 -7.02
CA THR A 161 -25.71 14.80 -7.59
C THR A 161 -25.44 15.85 -6.51
N VAL A 162 -24.19 16.28 -6.37
CA VAL A 162 -23.78 17.33 -5.40
C VAL A 162 -22.82 18.30 -6.11
N ASP A 163 -23.06 19.60 -6.00
CA ASP A 163 -22.27 20.65 -6.66
C ASP A 163 -22.10 20.46 -8.19
N GLY A 164 -23.09 19.84 -8.86
CA GLY A 164 -23.00 19.48 -10.29
C GLY A 164 -22.12 18.25 -10.58
N ILE A 165 -21.74 17.48 -9.56
CA ILE A 165 -21.00 16.22 -9.68
C ILE A 165 -21.93 15.06 -9.32
N ASP A 166 -22.25 14.21 -10.29
CA ASP A 166 -23.02 12.98 -10.07
C ASP A 166 -22.14 11.94 -9.38
N TYR A 167 -22.58 11.38 -8.24
CA TYR A 167 -21.95 10.21 -7.60
C TYR A 167 -22.71 8.93 -7.91
N GLN A 168 -21.96 7.88 -8.22
CA GLN A 168 -22.51 6.55 -8.50
C GLN A 168 -23.15 5.91 -7.25
N PRO A 169 -24.10 4.96 -7.44
CA PRO A 169 -24.68 4.14 -6.38
C PRO A 169 -23.67 3.62 -5.35
N MET A 170 -23.86 3.97 -4.08
CA MET A 170 -23.01 3.57 -2.97
C MET A 170 -23.59 2.38 -2.20
N LEU A 171 -22.78 1.36 -1.90
CA LEU A 171 -23.20 0.28 -1.01
C LEU A 171 -23.06 0.76 0.45
N VAL A 172 -24.16 1.24 1.02
CA VAL A 172 -24.22 1.81 2.37
C VAL A 172 -24.95 0.89 3.35
N THR A 173 -24.31 0.58 4.47
CA THR A 173 -24.87 -0.20 5.59
C THR A 173 -24.69 0.58 6.88
N PHE A 174 -25.76 0.78 7.65
CA PHE A 174 -25.68 1.29 9.02
C PHE A 174 -25.17 0.17 9.94
N ASP A 175 -24.13 0.41 10.75
CA ASP A 175 -23.59 -0.62 11.64
C ASP A 175 -24.17 -0.55 13.05
N ARG A 176 -24.17 0.66 13.66
CA ARG A 176 -24.64 0.92 15.03
C ARG A 176 -24.66 2.42 15.35
N GLN A 177 -25.54 2.79 16.28
CA GLN A 177 -25.42 4.04 17.05
C GLN A 177 -24.43 3.85 18.21
N GLN A 178 -23.70 4.90 18.59
CA GLN A 178 -22.78 4.92 19.73
C GLN A 178 -22.78 6.32 20.37
N GLY A 179 -23.79 6.59 21.20
CA GLY A 179 -24.04 7.93 21.76
C GLY A 179 -24.42 8.93 20.66
N ALA A 180 -23.86 10.14 20.71
CA ALA A 180 -24.05 11.20 19.71
C ALA A 180 -23.35 10.94 18.35
N ASN A 181 -23.03 9.69 18.01
CA ASN A 181 -22.35 9.30 16.77
C ASN A 181 -22.92 8.00 16.24
N ALA A 182 -22.93 7.81 14.92
CA ALA A 182 -23.17 6.51 14.30
C ALA A 182 -21.93 6.01 13.55
N TRP A 183 -21.90 4.69 13.33
CA TRP A 183 -20.96 4.04 12.42
C TRP A 183 -21.71 3.45 11.22
N LEU A 184 -21.14 3.66 10.03
CA LEU A 184 -21.58 3.07 8.78
C LEU A 184 -20.42 2.39 8.05
N THR A 185 -20.74 1.35 7.30
CA THR A 185 -19.86 0.76 6.29
C THR A 185 -20.32 1.25 4.92
N ILE A 186 -19.45 1.96 4.19
CA ILE A 186 -19.72 2.50 2.86
C ILE A 186 -18.73 1.91 1.86
N SER A 187 -19.21 1.38 0.73
CA SER A 187 -18.35 0.87 -0.35
C SER A 187 -18.66 1.53 -1.69
N ILE A 188 -17.62 2.05 -2.35
CA ILE A 188 -17.69 2.79 -3.62
C ILE A 188 -16.79 2.14 -4.67
N ARG A 189 -17.11 2.31 -5.96
CA ARG A 189 -16.27 1.82 -7.09
C ARG A 189 -15.46 2.91 -7.79
N GLU A 190 -15.85 4.17 -7.61
CA GLU A 190 -15.09 5.33 -8.05
C GLU A 190 -14.22 5.90 -6.90
N GLY A 191 -13.84 7.18 -7.01
CA GLY A 191 -12.84 7.81 -6.14
C GLY A 191 -12.66 9.31 -6.45
N LYS A 192 -13.78 10.02 -6.61
CA LYS A 192 -13.85 11.46 -6.82
C LYS A 192 -13.36 12.21 -5.57
N ASN A 193 -13.04 13.50 -5.72
CA ASN A 193 -12.46 14.30 -4.63
C ASN A 193 -13.43 14.41 -3.44
N ARG A 194 -13.02 13.86 -2.28
CA ARG A 194 -13.79 13.84 -1.03
C ARG A 194 -15.19 13.18 -1.14
N GLU A 195 -15.39 12.31 -2.13
CA GLU A 195 -16.66 11.68 -2.52
C GLU A 195 -17.59 11.32 -1.33
N ILE A 196 -17.16 10.42 -0.44
CA ILE A 196 -17.95 9.98 0.72
C ILE A 196 -18.29 11.13 1.67
N ARG A 197 -17.41 12.13 1.82
CA ARG A 197 -17.69 13.27 2.70
C ARG A 197 -18.76 14.17 2.08
N ARG A 198 -18.61 14.55 0.81
CA ARG A 198 -19.60 15.37 0.08
C ARG A 198 -20.97 14.69 0.00
N ALA A 199 -21.00 13.37 -0.25
CA ALA A 199 -22.24 12.61 -0.31
C ALA A 199 -22.95 12.54 1.06
N MET A 200 -22.22 12.32 2.15
CA MET A 200 -22.80 12.37 3.51
C MET A 200 -23.20 13.79 3.91
N GLU A 201 -22.42 14.81 3.53
CA GLU A 201 -22.71 16.23 3.73
C GLU A 201 -24.04 16.61 3.03
N ALA A 202 -24.30 16.10 1.81
CA ALA A 202 -25.56 16.29 1.08
C ALA A 202 -26.77 15.65 1.77
N VAL A 203 -26.61 14.50 2.44
CA VAL A 203 -27.64 13.94 3.34
C VAL A 203 -27.56 14.52 4.77
N ASN A 204 -27.16 15.78 4.89
CA ASN A 204 -27.13 16.60 6.10
C ASN A 204 -26.29 16.00 7.26
N THR A 205 -25.23 15.25 6.93
CA THR A 205 -24.49 14.42 7.89
C THR A 205 -22.97 14.64 7.82
N THR A 206 -22.34 15.13 8.89
CA THR A 206 -20.88 15.36 8.92
C THR A 206 -20.07 14.10 9.23
N VAL A 207 -19.14 13.72 8.36
CA VAL A 207 -18.18 12.61 8.57
C VAL A 207 -16.99 13.08 9.42
N ASN A 208 -16.90 12.61 10.67
CA ASN A 208 -15.81 12.96 11.59
C ASN A 208 -14.61 12.00 11.51
N ARG A 209 -14.81 10.70 11.20
CA ARG A 209 -13.72 9.75 10.95
C ARG A 209 -13.99 8.92 9.69
N LEU A 210 -12.97 8.71 8.86
CA LEU A 210 -13.09 7.96 7.60
C LEU A 210 -11.86 7.07 7.43
N ILE A 211 -12.06 5.75 7.54
CA ILE A 211 -11.00 4.74 7.50
C ILE A 211 -11.24 3.82 6.31
N ARG A 212 -10.33 3.73 5.33
CA ARG A 212 -10.43 2.73 4.25
C ARG A 212 -10.01 1.36 4.80
N VAL A 213 -10.91 0.37 4.75
CA VAL A 213 -10.66 -0.98 5.27
C VAL A 213 -10.44 -2.03 4.18
N SER A 214 -10.80 -1.76 2.92
CA SER A 214 -10.37 -2.58 1.78
C SER A 214 -10.23 -1.77 0.49
N TYR A 215 -9.42 -2.31 -0.44
CA TYR A 215 -9.25 -1.83 -1.80
C TYR A 215 -9.21 -3.05 -2.73
N GLY A 216 -10.30 -3.30 -3.44
CA GLY A 216 -10.46 -4.54 -4.20
C GLY A 216 -10.34 -5.77 -3.27
N PRO A 217 -9.44 -6.72 -3.56
CA PRO A 217 -9.22 -7.90 -2.72
C PRO A 217 -8.38 -7.61 -1.46
N PHE A 218 -7.62 -6.52 -1.44
CA PHE A 218 -6.70 -6.18 -0.36
C PHE A 218 -7.46 -5.59 0.83
N GLN A 219 -7.16 -6.07 2.04
CA GLN A 219 -7.85 -5.69 3.28
C GLN A 219 -6.86 -5.11 4.28
N LEU A 220 -7.32 -4.21 5.16
CA LEU A 220 -6.51 -3.63 6.23
C LEU A 220 -6.19 -4.65 7.35
N GLY A 221 -7.06 -5.65 7.54
CA GLY A 221 -6.84 -6.74 8.48
C GLY A 221 -6.65 -6.25 9.92
N LYS A 222 -5.49 -6.61 10.51
CA LYS A 222 -5.02 -6.18 11.83
C LYS A 222 -3.74 -5.33 11.74
N LEU A 223 -3.49 -4.70 10.58
CA LEU A 223 -2.31 -3.85 10.40
C LEU A 223 -2.46 -2.61 11.29
N GLU A 224 -1.52 -2.38 12.20
CA GLU A 224 -1.55 -1.24 13.12
C GLU A 224 -1.28 0.10 12.41
N ALA A 225 -1.74 1.21 13.00
CA ALA A 225 -1.59 2.53 12.37
C ALA A 225 -0.11 2.90 12.16
N GLY A 226 0.24 3.30 10.94
CA GLY A 226 1.62 3.55 10.51
C GLY A 226 2.39 2.30 10.05
N ALA A 227 1.90 1.08 10.31
CA ALA A 227 2.59 -0.14 9.90
C ALA A 227 2.43 -0.45 8.41
N VAL A 228 3.42 -1.19 7.87
CA VAL A 228 3.50 -1.64 6.47
C VAL A 228 3.65 -3.17 6.43
N GLU A 229 2.98 -3.85 5.48
CA GLU A 229 3.09 -5.30 5.25
C GLU A 229 3.28 -5.60 3.74
N GLU A 230 4.26 -6.41 3.34
CA GLU A 230 4.44 -6.81 1.94
C GLU A 230 3.46 -7.93 1.53
N VAL A 231 2.69 -7.69 0.46
CA VAL A 231 1.81 -8.70 -0.14
C VAL A 231 2.65 -9.72 -0.90
N LYS A 232 2.77 -10.92 -0.32
CA LYS A 232 3.48 -12.08 -0.89
C LYS A 232 3.23 -12.22 -2.40
N GLY A 233 4.29 -12.21 -3.20
CA GLY A 233 4.22 -12.12 -4.66
C GLY A 233 3.35 -13.17 -5.39
N ARG A 234 3.11 -14.34 -4.79
CA ARG A 234 2.11 -15.31 -5.28
C ARG A 234 0.69 -14.74 -5.19
N VAL A 235 0.29 -14.29 -4.00
CA VAL A 235 -1.02 -13.68 -3.74
C VAL A 235 -1.22 -12.43 -4.60
N LEU A 236 -0.16 -11.63 -4.78
CA LEU A 236 -0.18 -10.46 -5.66
C LEU A 236 -0.51 -10.83 -7.12
N ARG A 237 0.12 -11.87 -7.67
CA ARG A 237 -0.18 -12.31 -9.05
C ARG A 237 -1.58 -12.92 -9.18
N GLU A 238 -1.95 -13.76 -8.22
CA GLU A 238 -3.26 -14.43 -8.14
C GLU A 238 -4.42 -13.41 -8.07
N GLN A 239 -4.35 -12.47 -7.14
CA GLN A 239 -5.39 -11.45 -6.91
C GLN A 239 -5.46 -10.37 -8.00
N LEU A 240 -4.38 -10.16 -8.76
CA LEU A 240 -4.39 -9.23 -9.89
C LEU A 240 -4.71 -9.90 -11.23
N GLY A 241 -4.77 -11.24 -11.32
CA GLY A 241 -4.83 -11.93 -12.60
C GLY A 241 -3.62 -11.56 -13.48
N LEU A 242 -2.43 -11.69 -12.91
CA LEU A 242 -1.16 -11.65 -13.63
C LEU A 242 -0.70 -13.09 -13.88
N GLU A 243 -0.27 -13.37 -15.10
CA GLU A 243 0.28 -14.68 -15.45
C GLU A 243 1.43 -15.03 -14.51
N SER A 244 1.42 -16.27 -14.00
CA SER A 244 2.59 -16.76 -13.28
C SER A 244 3.65 -17.11 -14.32
N PRO A 245 4.89 -16.59 -14.20
CA PRO A 245 5.97 -17.12 -15.01
C PRO A 245 6.08 -18.61 -14.71
N GLU A 246 6.23 -19.43 -15.76
CA GLU A 246 6.48 -20.86 -15.57
C GLU A 246 7.64 -21.05 -14.59
N PRO A 247 7.60 -22.07 -13.70
CA PRO A 247 8.67 -22.33 -12.77
C PRO A 247 9.93 -22.75 -13.54
N GLN A 248 10.77 -21.77 -13.89
CA GLN A 248 12.05 -22.00 -14.53
C GLN A 248 12.84 -22.97 -13.65
N LYS A 249 12.96 -24.23 -14.12
CA LYS A 249 13.70 -25.28 -13.43
C LYS A 249 15.07 -24.70 -13.07
N PRO A 250 15.49 -24.73 -11.79
CA PRO A 250 16.76 -24.14 -11.40
C PRO A 250 17.86 -24.79 -12.23
N ARG A 251 18.49 -24.00 -13.12
CA ARG A 251 19.55 -24.52 -14.01
C ARG A 251 20.62 -25.13 -13.12
N ALA A 252 20.76 -26.46 -13.21
CA ALA A 252 21.68 -27.20 -12.37
C ALA A 252 23.07 -26.56 -12.49
N ARG A 253 23.61 -26.07 -11.36
CA ARG A 253 24.97 -25.55 -11.31
C ARG A 253 25.89 -26.68 -11.75
N LYS A 254 26.50 -26.57 -12.94
CA LYS A 254 27.57 -27.49 -13.35
C LYS A 254 28.61 -27.49 -12.22
N PRO A 255 28.99 -28.65 -11.67
CA PRO A 255 30.00 -28.69 -10.63
C PRO A 255 31.30 -28.08 -11.19
N LEU A 256 31.90 -27.16 -10.44
CA LEU A 256 33.20 -26.60 -10.80
C LEU A 256 34.23 -27.73 -10.77
N THR A 257 34.72 -28.11 -11.94
CA THR A 257 35.83 -29.05 -12.07
C THR A 257 37.05 -28.46 -11.37
N ARG A 258 37.50 -29.13 -10.31
CA ARG A 258 38.63 -28.70 -9.48
C ARG A 258 39.92 -28.83 -10.30
N VAL A 259 40.32 -27.76 -10.98
CA VAL A 259 41.61 -27.66 -11.67
C VAL A 259 42.72 -27.77 -10.62
N MET A 260 43.38 -28.93 -10.57
CA MET A 260 44.60 -29.11 -9.78
C MET A 260 45.75 -28.40 -10.49
N LYS A 261 46.44 -27.49 -9.79
CA LYS A 261 47.72 -26.97 -10.25
C LYS A 261 48.77 -28.09 -10.21
N PRO A 262 49.65 -28.22 -11.22
CA PRO A 262 50.85 -29.05 -11.10
C PRO A 262 51.77 -28.45 -10.02
N GLY A 263 52.11 -29.24 -9.00
CA GLY A 263 53.21 -28.95 -8.08
C GLY A 263 54.50 -29.57 -8.62
N ALA A 264 55.62 -28.85 -8.54
CA ALA A 264 56.92 -29.36 -8.97
C ALA A 264 57.45 -30.46 -8.03
N GLY A 265 58.41 -31.25 -8.52
CA GLY A 265 58.86 -32.47 -7.84
C GLY A 265 59.73 -32.25 -6.61
N ALA A 266 59.78 -33.28 -5.77
CA ALA A 266 60.80 -33.50 -4.75
C ALA A 266 61.42 -34.90 -4.96
N THR A 267 62.67 -35.08 -4.53
CA THR A 267 63.53 -36.20 -4.92
C THR A 267 63.35 -37.48 -4.08
N ARG A 268 63.84 -38.61 -4.62
CA ARG A 268 64.00 -39.87 -3.88
C ARG A 268 65.07 -39.76 -2.79
N GLY A 269 64.89 -40.51 -1.71
CA GLY A 269 65.90 -40.86 -0.72
C GLY A 269 65.51 -42.19 -0.06
N GLU A 270 66.48 -43.03 0.27
CA GLU A 270 66.28 -44.41 0.75
C GLU A 270 66.47 -44.54 2.27
N GLY A 271 65.87 -45.58 2.86
CA GLY A 271 66.08 -45.93 4.28
C GLY A 271 65.07 -46.96 4.78
N GLY A 272 65.55 -48.04 5.40
CA GLY A 272 64.71 -49.01 6.14
C GLY A 272 64.41 -48.55 7.58
N GLN A 273 63.90 -49.39 8.48
CA GLN A 273 63.60 -50.82 8.39
C GLN A 273 62.63 -51.23 9.53
N GLY A 274 61.90 -52.33 9.41
CA GLY A 274 61.18 -52.97 10.54
C GLY A 274 59.65 -52.91 10.51
N GLY A 275 59.01 -54.08 10.67
CA GLY A 275 57.60 -54.26 11.06
C GLY A 275 57.51 -55.03 12.38
N PRO A 276 56.49 -55.88 12.64
CA PRO A 276 55.31 -56.20 11.82
C PRO A 276 53.96 -56.31 12.60
N ALA A 277 52.86 -56.59 11.88
CA ALA A 277 51.66 -57.35 12.33
C ALA A 277 50.79 -56.79 13.51
N LYS A 278 49.47 -57.00 13.61
CA LYS A 278 48.38 -57.58 12.78
C LYS A 278 47.25 -56.51 12.73
N GLY A 279 46.42 -56.37 11.69
CA GLY A 279 45.39 -57.30 11.22
C GLY A 279 44.01 -56.85 11.75
N SER A 280 43.07 -56.34 10.94
CA SER A 280 42.17 -57.07 10.00
C SER A 280 41.03 -57.81 10.73
N ALA A 281 39.74 -57.67 10.40
CA ALA A 281 39.04 -56.84 9.39
C ALA A 281 37.51 -56.82 9.64
N ALA A 282 36.74 -56.22 8.70
CA ALA A 282 35.28 -56.39 8.44
C ALA A 282 34.29 -55.91 9.54
N ARG A 283 33.32 -55.01 9.27
CA ARG A 283 32.21 -54.96 8.26
C ARG A 283 30.99 -55.83 8.63
N SER A 284 29.90 -55.15 9.03
CA SER A 284 28.51 -55.55 8.71
C SER A 284 27.53 -54.38 8.87
N GLY A 285 26.60 -54.22 7.91
CA GLY A 285 25.29 -53.57 8.10
C GLY A 285 24.20 -54.65 8.22
N PRO A 286 22.88 -54.36 8.10
CA PRO A 286 22.21 -53.20 7.48
C PRO A 286 21.60 -52.27 8.58
N ALA A 287 20.40 -51.65 8.60
CA ALA A 287 19.20 -51.65 7.75
C ALA A 287 18.43 -50.30 7.76
N LYS A 288 17.09 -50.30 7.99
CA LYS A 288 16.15 -49.16 7.83
C LYS A 288 14.91 -49.28 8.73
N SER A 289 14.09 -48.22 8.73
CA SER A 289 12.73 -48.03 9.28
C SER A 289 12.64 -47.68 10.78
N GLY A 290 11.67 -46.86 11.23
CA GLY A 290 10.66 -46.10 10.46
C GLY A 290 9.96 -44.99 11.26
N ASP A 291 9.14 -44.18 10.59
CA ASP A 291 8.47 -42.99 11.16
C ASP A 291 7.37 -43.29 12.19
N VAL A 292 7.32 -42.52 13.29
CA VAL A 292 6.10 -42.30 14.08
C VAL A 292 5.98 -40.82 14.46
N LYS A 293 4.77 -40.27 14.38
CA LYS A 293 4.45 -38.86 14.67
C LYS A 293 4.22 -38.63 16.17
N SER A 294 4.73 -37.53 16.72
CA SER A 294 4.26 -36.99 18.01
C SER A 294 3.13 -35.97 17.80
N GLY A 295 2.02 -36.14 18.53
CA GLY A 295 0.90 -35.19 18.58
C GLY A 295 0.89 -34.39 19.88
N PRO A 296 0.27 -33.20 19.92
CA PRO A 296 0.26 -32.35 21.12
C PRO A 296 -0.67 -32.90 22.21
N SER A 297 -0.25 -32.75 23.46
CA SER A 297 -1.00 -33.15 24.65
C SER A 297 -2.16 -32.20 24.95
N LYS A 298 -3.28 -32.75 25.43
CA LYS A 298 -4.40 -31.97 25.98
C LYS A 298 -4.14 -31.65 27.45
N ALA A 299 -4.40 -30.40 27.83
CA ALA A 299 -4.73 -30.01 29.20
C ALA A 299 -6.09 -29.28 29.18
N GLY A 300 -6.83 -29.33 30.29
CA GLY A 300 -8.17 -28.75 30.39
C GLY A 300 -8.51 -28.37 31.83
N PHE A 301 -9.78 -27.99 32.04
CA PHE A 301 -10.30 -27.28 33.23
C PHE A 301 -9.76 -25.82 33.34
N SER A 302 -10.50 -24.84 33.87
CA SER A 302 -11.79 -24.87 34.58
C SER A 302 -12.76 -23.78 34.05
N LYS A 303 -14.08 -23.97 34.25
CA LYS A 303 -15.05 -22.87 34.12
C LYS A 303 -15.04 -21.99 35.37
N ALA A 304 -15.15 -20.68 35.21
CA ALA A 304 -15.55 -19.74 36.26
C ALA A 304 -16.77 -18.94 35.77
N GLY A 305 -17.75 -18.71 36.66
CA GLY A 305 -18.98 -17.96 36.34
C GLY A 305 -18.83 -16.44 36.52
N PRO A 306 -19.74 -15.63 35.95
CA PRO A 306 -19.67 -14.17 36.05
C PRO A 306 -20.08 -13.68 37.45
N SER A 307 -19.23 -12.86 38.07
CA SER A 307 -19.55 -12.13 39.30
C SER A 307 -20.51 -10.97 38.99
N LYS A 308 -21.67 -10.95 39.67
CA LYS A 308 -22.61 -9.81 39.62
C LYS A 308 -22.11 -8.69 40.53
N ALA A 309 -21.71 -7.55 39.96
CA ALA A 309 -21.56 -6.29 40.68
C ALA A 309 -22.79 -5.40 40.44
N GLY A 310 -23.43 -4.93 41.51
CA GLY A 310 -24.56 -4.00 41.43
C GLY A 310 -24.10 -2.55 41.17
N PRO A 311 -25.00 -1.66 40.71
CA PRO A 311 -24.64 -0.28 40.37
C PRO A 311 -24.39 0.57 41.62
N SER A 312 -23.22 1.20 41.71
CA SER A 312 -22.94 2.25 42.69
C SER A 312 -23.70 3.53 42.32
N LYS A 313 -24.59 3.98 43.21
CA LYS A 313 -25.32 5.25 43.05
C LYS A 313 -24.41 6.43 43.46
N SER A 314 -23.86 7.16 42.49
CA SER A 314 -23.34 8.51 42.71
C SER A 314 -24.43 9.55 42.43
N GLY A 315 -24.84 10.29 43.46
CA GLY A 315 -25.76 11.42 43.31
C GLY A 315 -25.06 12.69 42.77
N PRO A 316 -25.77 13.58 42.06
CA PRO A 316 -25.18 14.82 41.56
C PRO A 316 -24.99 15.85 42.68
N PRO A 317 -23.83 16.55 42.76
CA PRO A 317 -23.66 17.68 43.67
C PRO A 317 -24.49 18.88 43.19
N LYS A 318 -25.21 19.54 44.10
CA LYS A 318 -25.95 20.79 43.83
C LYS A 318 -25.09 22.03 44.12
N ALA A 319 -24.70 22.76 43.10
CA ALA A 319 -24.33 24.19 43.14
C ALA A 319 -24.38 24.76 41.71
N GLY A 320 -24.82 25.99 41.44
CA GLY A 320 -25.52 26.96 42.29
C GLY A 320 -26.18 28.03 41.40
N LEU A 321 -27.26 28.67 41.86
CA LEU A 321 -28.01 29.66 41.06
C LEU A 321 -27.38 31.05 41.15
N SER A 322 -26.77 31.54 40.07
CA SER A 322 -26.52 32.98 39.86
C SER A 322 -27.59 33.55 38.91
N LYS A 323 -28.30 34.59 39.36
CA LYS A 323 -29.29 35.31 38.55
C LYS A 323 -28.63 36.53 37.90
N SER A 324 -28.85 36.73 36.61
CA SER A 324 -28.73 38.05 35.95
C SER A 324 -29.90 38.26 35.00
N GLY A 325 -30.50 39.45 35.06
CA GLY A 325 -31.68 39.81 34.27
C GLY A 325 -31.36 40.30 32.85
N PRO A 326 -32.37 40.44 31.98
CA PRO A 326 -32.18 40.76 30.57
C PRO A 326 -32.01 42.26 30.28
N SER A 327 -31.14 42.60 29.34
CA SER A 327 -31.11 43.91 28.69
C SER A 327 -31.95 43.89 27.39
N LYS A 328 -32.73 44.95 27.14
CA LYS A 328 -33.54 45.14 25.91
C LYS A 328 -33.05 46.33 25.10
N SER A 329 -32.55 46.06 23.90
CA SER A 329 -32.44 46.99 22.75
C SER A 329 -31.93 46.16 21.57
N GLY A 330 -32.33 46.33 20.30
CA GLY A 330 -33.24 47.27 19.64
C GLY A 330 -32.92 47.17 18.14
N PRO A 331 -33.90 47.11 17.20
CA PRO A 331 -33.62 46.62 15.85
C PRO A 331 -32.88 47.64 14.97
N SER A 332 -31.77 47.21 14.35
CA SER A 332 -31.13 47.94 13.25
C SER A 332 -31.80 47.64 11.91
N LYS A 333 -31.82 48.63 11.01
CA LYS A 333 -32.68 48.63 9.80
C LYS A 333 -32.08 47.83 8.64
N SER A 334 -32.97 47.31 7.79
CA SER A 334 -32.64 46.78 6.48
C SER A 334 -32.08 47.86 5.53
N ALA A 335 -31.17 47.46 4.64
CA ALA A 335 -30.65 48.31 3.57
C ALA A 335 -30.58 47.50 2.26
N SER A 336 -31.34 47.92 1.26
CA SER A 336 -31.40 47.27 -0.05
C SER A 336 -30.25 47.71 -0.97
N PRO A 337 -29.59 46.82 -1.71
CA PRO A 337 -28.60 47.22 -2.72
C PRO A 337 -29.29 47.87 -3.92
N LYS A 338 -28.89 49.10 -4.27
CA LYS A 338 -29.33 49.77 -5.51
C LYS A 338 -28.65 49.13 -6.73
N ARG A 339 -29.38 49.01 -7.84
CA ARG A 339 -28.79 48.72 -9.16
C ARG A 339 -27.94 49.91 -9.63
N GLY A 340 -26.77 49.63 -10.19
CA GLY A 340 -26.06 50.56 -11.07
C GLY A 340 -26.65 50.54 -12.49
N PRO A 341 -26.47 51.61 -13.29
CA PRO A 341 -26.99 51.68 -14.65
C PRO A 341 -26.17 50.85 -15.64
N ARG A 342 -26.81 50.45 -16.75
CA ARG A 342 -26.09 50.07 -17.98
C ARG A 342 -25.47 51.31 -18.61
N ARG A 343 -24.41 51.11 -19.40
CA ARG A 343 -24.10 51.93 -20.57
C ARG A 343 -24.30 51.07 -21.80
N ASP A 344 -24.67 51.73 -22.89
CA ASP A 344 -24.77 51.19 -24.24
C ASP A 344 -23.38 51.12 -24.91
#